data_AF-A0A6B2G4H9-F1
#
_entry.id   AF-A0A6B2G4H9-F1
#
_cell.length_a   1.000
_cell.length_b   1.000
_cell.length_c   1.000
_cell.angle_alpha   90.00
_cell.angle_beta   90.00
_cell.angle_gamma   90.00
#
_symmetry.space_group_name_H-M   'P 1'
#
loop_
_entity.id
_entity.type
_entity.pdbx_description
1 polymer ?
#
loop_
_entity_poly.entity_id
_entity_poly.type
_entity_poly.pdbx_seq_one_letter_code
_entity_poly.pdbx_strand_id
1 'polypeptide(L)'
;KLKQLSNGKKDKMENIDSYIAQGQDKYEGICLGYLYIILTEADSPNLALRELIFLARDRVSFLISTLVTMICEFFELLLDKPREQIFWLANQLISLNASYTENIIVALLRQLAYEPLFPLNMYLCKNLIGLLNANRDWLLKNHGLTCIAVYCFMRSIEDYTGPEYHPIVEMEIDFCSFILLNHF
;
A
#
# COMPACT_ATOMS: atom_id res chain seq x y z
N LYS A 1 -17.28 4.62 -19.42
CA LYS A 1 -17.96 3.30 -19.54
C LYS A 1 -18.49 2.77 -18.19
N LEU A 2 -17.78 2.92 -17.07
CA LEU A 2 -18.27 2.53 -15.73
C LEU A 2 -19.54 3.28 -15.26
N LYS A 3 -19.77 4.53 -15.71
CA LYS A 3 -20.98 5.31 -15.36
C LYS A 3 -22.28 4.87 -16.06
N GLN A 4 -22.24 4.00 -17.08
CA GLN A 4 -23.42 3.67 -17.90
C GLN A 4 -24.22 2.44 -17.45
N LEU A 5 -23.75 1.67 -16.45
CA LEU A 5 -24.42 0.45 -15.97
C LEU A 5 -25.55 0.74 -14.95
N SER A 6 -26.32 1.80 -15.13
CA SER A 6 -27.30 2.27 -14.13
C SER A 6 -28.66 1.57 -14.21
N ASN A 7 -28.81 0.45 -13.49
CA ASN A 7 -30.05 0.04 -12.79
C ASN A 7 -29.67 -0.94 -11.67
N GLY A 8 -30.14 -0.72 -10.44
CA GLY A 8 -29.95 -1.61 -9.28
C GLY A 8 -28.50 -1.81 -8.78
N LYS A 9 -28.24 -1.75 -7.46
CA LYS A 9 -26.90 -2.13 -6.93
C LYS A 9 -26.58 -3.62 -7.17
N LYS A 10 -27.58 -4.50 -7.16
CA LYS A 10 -27.42 -5.93 -7.50
C LYS A 10 -27.23 -6.13 -9.00
N ASP A 11 -28.12 -5.57 -9.82
CA ASP A 11 -28.03 -5.76 -11.27
C ASP A 11 -26.74 -5.14 -11.85
N LYS A 12 -26.21 -4.07 -11.25
CA LYS A 12 -24.86 -3.55 -11.54
C LYS A 12 -23.77 -4.60 -11.34
N MET A 13 -23.77 -5.28 -10.21
CA MET A 13 -22.74 -6.26 -9.85
C MET A 13 -22.81 -7.48 -10.77
N GLU A 14 -24.02 -8.00 -11.02
CA GLU A 14 -24.25 -9.14 -11.92
C GLU A 14 -23.84 -8.82 -13.38
N ASN A 15 -24.08 -7.58 -13.82
CA ASN A 15 -23.61 -7.10 -15.11
C ASN A 15 -22.07 -6.98 -15.19
N ILE A 16 -21.41 -6.60 -14.09
CA ILE A 16 -19.94 -6.54 -14.03
C ILE A 16 -19.35 -7.95 -13.98
N ASP A 17 -19.92 -8.86 -13.21
CA ASP A 17 -19.47 -10.25 -13.12
C ASP A 17 -19.56 -10.98 -14.46
N SER A 18 -20.68 -10.80 -15.18
CA SER A 18 -20.86 -11.35 -16.52
C SER A 18 -19.91 -10.70 -17.54
N TYR A 19 -19.54 -9.42 -17.36
CA TYR A 19 -18.54 -8.76 -18.19
C TYR A 19 -17.12 -9.28 -17.94
N ILE A 20 -16.75 -9.46 -16.67
CA ILE A 20 -15.46 -10.04 -16.27
C ILE A 20 -15.32 -11.48 -16.81
N ALA A 21 -16.43 -12.23 -16.88
CA ALA A 21 -16.43 -13.59 -17.44
C ALA A 21 -16.05 -13.65 -18.93
N GLN A 22 -16.09 -12.53 -19.66
CA GLN A 22 -15.81 -12.49 -21.10
C GLN A 22 -14.31 -12.52 -21.43
N GLY A 23 -13.42 -12.28 -20.46
CA GLY A 23 -11.98 -12.32 -20.71
C GLY A 23 -11.13 -11.74 -19.58
N GLN A 24 -9.87 -12.18 -19.53
CA GLN A 24 -8.86 -11.69 -18.58
C GLN A 24 -8.59 -10.19 -18.75
N ASP A 25 -8.59 -9.69 -19.99
CA ASP A 25 -8.44 -8.26 -20.30
C ASP A 25 -9.57 -7.42 -19.69
N LYS A 26 -10.79 -7.97 -19.61
CA LYS A 26 -11.93 -7.30 -18.98
C LYS A 26 -11.79 -7.28 -17.46
N TYR A 27 -11.37 -8.40 -16.88
CA TYR A 27 -11.07 -8.49 -15.46
C TYR A 27 -10.05 -7.42 -15.03
N GLU A 28 -8.91 -7.37 -15.73
CA GLU A 28 -7.82 -6.44 -15.44
C GLU A 28 -8.28 -4.99 -15.61
N GLY A 29 -9.01 -4.68 -16.67
CA GLY A 29 -9.57 -3.34 -16.88
C GLY A 29 -10.52 -2.88 -15.77
N ILE A 30 -11.34 -3.79 -15.22
CA ILE A 30 -12.21 -3.48 -14.08
C ILE A 30 -11.38 -3.28 -12.81
N CYS A 31 -10.40 -4.14 -12.54
CA CYS A 31 -9.51 -4.00 -11.38
C CYS A 31 -8.77 -2.67 -11.39
N LEU A 32 -8.23 -2.26 -12.54
CA LEU A 32 -7.58 -0.96 -12.72
C LEU A 32 -8.56 0.20 -12.52
N GLY A 33 -9.79 0.06 -12.99
CA GLY A 33 -10.84 1.06 -12.78
C GLY A 33 -11.16 1.27 -11.31
N TYR A 34 -11.30 0.18 -10.53
CA TYR A 34 -11.49 0.26 -9.09
C TYR A 34 -10.26 0.78 -8.36
N LEU A 35 -9.05 0.38 -8.76
CA LEU A 35 -7.81 0.93 -8.20
C LEU A 35 -7.74 2.45 -8.41
N TYR A 36 -8.06 2.93 -9.60
CA TYR A 36 -8.11 4.36 -9.90
C TYR A 36 -9.11 5.08 -8.99
N ILE A 37 -10.32 4.54 -8.80
CA ILE A 37 -11.32 5.10 -7.88
C ILE A 37 -10.78 5.14 -6.45
N ILE A 38 -10.19 4.05 -5.97
CA ILE A 38 -9.61 3.97 -4.61
C ILE A 38 -8.53 5.03 -4.42
N LEU A 39 -7.64 5.22 -5.41
CA LEU A 39 -6.51 6.14 -5.31
C LEU A 39 -6.89 7.61 -5.48
N THR A 40 -7.99 7.91 -6.16
CA THR A 40 -8.34 9.29 -6.56
C THR A 40 -9.62 9.84 -5.95
N GLU A 41 -10.62 9.00 -5.64
CA GLU A 41 -11.92 9.44 -5.14
C GLU A 41 -11.99 9.35 -3.60
N ALA A 42 -12.29 10.47 -2.95
CA ALA A 42 -12.30 10.56 -1.48
C ALA A 42 -13.55 9.98 -0.81
N ASP A 43 -14.70 9.97 -1.50
CA ASP A 43 -16.00 9.74 -0.86
C ASP A 43 -16.41 8.27 -0.76
N SER A 44 -15.76 7.38 -1.51
CA SER A 44 -16.15 5.96 -1.53
C SER A 44 -15.01 4.92 -1.66
N PRO A 45 -13.79 5.13 -1.11
CA PRO A 45 -12.71 4.16 -1.24
C PRO A 45 -13.06 2.81 -0.59
N ASN A 46 -13.77 2.82 0.55
CA ASN A 46 -14.25 1.62 1.24
C ASN A 46 -15.23 0.79 0.39
N LEU A 47 -16.17 1.47 -0.28
CA LEU A 47 -17.17 0.81 -1.10
C LEU A 47 -16.50 0.20 -2.34
N ALA A 48 -15.63 0.97 -2.99
CA ALA A 48 -14.85 0.52 -4.14
C ALA A 48 -13.98 -0.70 -3.80
N LEU A 49 -13.28 -0.68 -2.67
CA LEU A 49 -12.47 -1.81 -2.22
C LEU A 49 -13.33 -3.05 -1.94
N ARG A 50 -14.47 -2.88 -1.27
CA ARG A 50 -15.39 -4.00 -0.98
C ARG A 50 -15.93 -4.63 -2.26
N GLU A 51 -16.34 -3.81 -3.22
CA GLU A 51 -16.80 -4.28 -4.52
C GLU A 51 -15.67 -5.00 -5.27
N LEU A 52 -14.47 -4.44 -5.27
CA LEU A 52 -13.30 -5.07 -5.90
C LEU A 52 -12.97 -6.44 -5.28
N ILE A 53 -12.97 -6.56 -3.95
CA ILE A 53 -12.72 -7.84 -3.27
C ILE A 53 -13.77 -8.89 -3.64
N PHE A 54 -15.03 -8.48 -3.76
CA PHE A 54 -16.11 -9.38 -4.18
C PHE A 54 -15.92 -9.89 -5.61
N LEU A 55 -15.44 -9.02 -6.52
CA LEU A 55 -15.21 -9.33 -7.93
C LEU A 55 -13.87 -10.07 -8.17
N ALA A 56 -12.93 -9.97 -7.23
CA ALA A 56 -11.56 -10.45 -7.40
C ALA A 56 -11.49 -11.98 -7.42
N ARG A 57 -11.23 -12.55 -8.60
CA ARG A 57 -11.11 -14.01 -8.79
C ARG A 57 -9.77 -14.57 -8.31
N ASP A 58 -8.75 -13.73 -8.28
CA ASP A 58 -7.34 -14.08 -8.01
C ASP A 58 -6.87 -13.68 -6.61
N ARG A 59 -7.81 -13.49 -5.68
CA ARG A 59 -7.50 -12.99 -4.32
C ARG A 59 -6.71 -11.68 -4.34
N VAL A 60 -7.06 -10.77 -5.24
CA VAL A 60 -6.46 -9.44 -5.43
C VAL A 60 -4.97 -9.46 -5.81
N SER A 61 -4.45 -10.58 -6.30
CA SER A 61 -3.04 -10.70 -6.68
C SER A 61 -2.65 -9.73 -7.82
N PHE A 62 -3.50 -9.60 -8.84
CA PHE A 62 -3.28 -8.65 -9.94
C PHE A 62 -3.20 -7.22 -9.41
N LEU A 63 -4.17 -6.82 -8.57
CA LEU A 63 -4.21 -5.50 -7.93
C LEU A 63 -2.91 -5.19 -7.19
N ILE A 64 -2.45 -6.12 -6.35
CA ILE A 64 -1.22 -5.97 -5.57
C ILE A 64 -0.02 -5.82 -6.50
N SER A 65 0.08 -6.66 -7.54
CA SER A 65 1.19 -6.58 -8.49
C SER A 65 1.23 -5.23 -9.23
N THR A 66 0.09 -4.74 -9.70
CA THR A 66 0.00 -3.42 -10.33
C THR A 66 0.35 -2.30 -9.37
N LEU A 67 -0.11 -2.39 -8.12
CA LEU A 67 0.21 -1.40 -7.09
C LEU A 67 1.71 -1.36 -6.78
N VAL A 68 2.35 -2.52 -6.67
CA VAL A 68 3.79 -2.65 -6.47
C VAL A 68 4.57 -2.03 -7.63
N THR A 69 4.20 -2.33 -8.88
CA THR A 69 4.81 -1.70 -10.06
C THR A 69 4.63 -0.18 -10.02
N MET A 70 3.43 0.30 -9.70
CA MET A 70 3.15 1.74 -9.61
C MET A 70 4.01 2.43 -8.54
N ILE A 71 4.17 1.82 -7.37
CA ILE A 71 5.04 2.35 -6.31
C ILE A 71 6.50 2.37 -6.78
N CYS A 72 6.98 1.27 -7.35
CA CYS A 72 8.38 1.18 -7.78
C CYS A 72 8.74 2.18 -8.89
N GLU A 73 7.83 2.43 -9.83
CA GLU A 73 8.12 3.22 -11.03
C GLU A 73 7.68 4.68 -10.95
N PHE A 74 6.66 5.00 -10.15
CA PHE A 74 5.97 6.29 -10.24
C PHE A 74 5.72 7.00 -8.90
N PHE A 75 6.14 6.44 -7.75
CA PHE A 75 5.75 6.99 -6.43
C PHE A 75 6.10 8.47 -6.22
N GLU A 76 7.27 8.90 -6.69
CA GLU A 76 7.70 10.30 -6.63
C GLU A 76 6.84 11.23 -7.49
N LEU A 77 6.25 10.71 -8.58
CA LEU A 77 5.40 11.47 -9.50
C LEU A 77 3.93 11.51 -9.05
N LEU A 78 3.55 10.70 -8.05
CA LEU A 78 2.18 10.66 -7.55
C LEU A 78 1.81 11.96 -6.84
N LEU A 79 0.55 12.36 -6.95
CA LEU A 79 -0.02 13.43 -6.13
C LEU A 79 -0.19 12.95 -4.68
N ASP A 80 -0.35 13.89 -3.75
CA ASP A 80 -0.47 13.58 -2.31
C ASP A 80 -1.64 12.63 -2.01
N LYS A 81 -2.78 12.84 -2.67
CA LYS A 81 -3.97 12.01 -2.46
C LYS A 81 -3.75 10.53 -2.81
N PRO A 82 -3.28 10.16 -4.00
CA PRO A 82 -2.86 8.78 -4.30
C PRO A 82 -1.83 8.21 -3.32
N ARG A 83 -0.83 9.00 -2.89
CA ARG A 83 0.16 8.53 -1.91
C ARG A 83 -0.49 8.16 -0.59
N GLU A 84 -1.35 9.01 -0.05
CA GLU A 84 -2.13 8.71 1.16
C GLU A 84 -3.00 7.46 0.98
N GLN A 85 -3.66 7.31 -0.17
CA GLN A 85 -4.51 6.17 -0.46
C GLN A 85 -3.73 4.86 -0.60
N ILE A 86 -2.49 4.88 -1.05
CA ILE A 86 -1.62 3.69 -1.07
C ILE A 86 -1.40 3.16 0.35
N PHE A 87 -1.08 4.03 1.31
CA PHE A 87 -0.92 3.64 2.71
C PHE A 87 -2.21 3.12 3.32
N TRP A 88 -3.33 3.81 3.03
CA TRP A 88 -4.65 3.35 3.46
C TRP A 88 -4.98 1.96 2.90
N LEU A 89 -4.77 1.75 1.60
CA LEU A 89 -5.05 0.48 0.93
C LEU A 89 -4.16 -0.64 1.47
N ALA A 90 -2.87 -0.38 1.68
CA ALA A 90 -1.95 -1.33 2.31
C ALA A 90 -2.47 -1.77 3.69
N ASN A 91 -2.92 -0.81 4.53
CA ASN A 91 -3.49 -1.12 5.84
C ASN A 91 -4.76 -1.99 5.75
N GLN A 92 -5.64 -1.71 4.78
CA GLN A 92 -6.83 -2.53 4.56
C GLN A 92 -6.47 -3.95 4.13
N LEU A 93 -5.51 -4.10 3.20
CA LEU A 93 -5.07 -5.40 2.71
C LEU A 93 -4.40 -6.24 3.82
N ILE A 94 -3.62 -5.61 4.71
CA ILE A 94 -3.07 -6.27 5.91
C ILE A 94 -4.21 -6.74 6.81
N SER A 95 -5.19 -5.88 7.09
CA SER A 95 -6.35 -6.21 7.94
C SER A 95 -7.17 -7.38 7.38
N LEU A 96 -7.22 -7.52 6.05
CA LEU A 96 -7.89 -8.60 5.35
C LEU A 96 -7.04 -9.88 5.24
N ASN A 97 -5.79 -9.86 5.71
CA ASN A 97 -4.79 -10.93 5.50
C ASN A 97 -4.66 -11.32 4.01
N ALA A 98 -4.70 -10.33 3.11
CA ALA A 98 -4.50 -10.57 1.70
C ALA A 98 -3.06 -11.08 1.43
N SER A 99 -2.94 -12.11 0.60
CA SER A 99 -1.64 -12.67 0.22
C SER A 99 -0.80 -11.64 -0.52
N TYR A 100 0.53 -11.70 -0.39
CA TYR A 100 1.48 -10.82 -1.09
C TYR A 100 1.44 -9.34 -0.66
N THR A 101 0.72 -9.00 0.40
CA THR A 101 0.65 -7.62 0.92
C THR A 101 2.02 -7.13 1.40
N GLU A 102 2.88 -8.03 1.86
CA GLU A 102 4.28 -7.75 2.20
C GLU A 102 5.05 -7.09 1.05
N ASN A 103 4.73 -7.42 -0.21
CA ASN A 103 5.41 -6.84 -1.38
C ASN A 103 5.13 -5.35 -1.53
N ILE A 104 3.94 -4.88 -1.12
CA ILE A 104 3.60 -3.45 -1.11
C ILE A 104 4.50 -2.72 -0.12
N ILE A 105 4.67 -3.30 1.08
CA ILE A 105 5.51 -2.71 2.12
C ILE A 105 6.98 -2.71 1.70
N VAL A 106 7.48 -3.81 1.11
CA VAL A 106 8.83 -3.86 0.55
C VAL A 106 9.01 -2.80 -0.55
N ALA A 107 8.03 -2.62 -1.44
CA ALA A 107 8.09 -1.60 -2.48
C ALA A 107 8.18 -0.19 -1.90
N LEU A 108 7.39 0.13 -0.88
CA LEU A 108 7.45 1.41 -0.17
C LEU A 108 8.77 1.60 0.58
N LEU A 109 9.26 0.57 1.29
CA LEU A 109 10.55 0.61 1.98
C LEU A 109 11.72 0.84 1.00
N ARG A 110 11.65 0.30 -0.22
CA ARG A 110 12.64 0.57 -1.27
C ARG A 110 12.67 2.03 -1.71
N GLN A 111 11.53 2.73 -1.67
CA GLN A 111 11.50 4.16 -1.97
C GLN A 111 12.28 4.99 -0.93
N LEU A 112 12.38 4.53 0.34
CA LEU A 112 13.25 5.18 1.34
C LEU A 112 14.74 5.00 1.05
N ALA A 113 15.12 3.91 0.40
CA ALA A 113 16.52 3.59 0.09
C ALA A 113 17.01 4.25 -1.21
N TYR A 114 16.08 4.78 -2.02
CA TYR A 114 16.42 5.62 -3.17
C TYR A 114 16.77 7.03 -2.70
N GLU A 115 17.61 7.70 -3.50
CA GLU A 115 18.33 8.95 -3.18
C GLU A 115 17.56 9.96 -2.31
N PRO A 116 18.26 10.74 -1.47
CA PRO A 116 17.64 11.65 -0.51
C PRO A 116 16.81 12.75 -1.18
N LEU A 117 15.50 12.53 -1.28
CA LEU A 117 14.51 13.52 -1.66
C LEU A 117 13.81 14.04 -0.40
N PHE A 118 14.52 14.87 0.38
CA PHE A 118 13.92 15.63 1.49
C PHE A 118 12.93 16.64 0.88
N PRO A 119 11.59 16.59 1.11
CA PRO A 119 10.84 16.15 2.30
C PRO A 119 9.98 14.87 2.12
N LEU A 120 9.98 14.26 0.93
CA LEU A 120 9.18 13.06 0.63
C LEU A 120 9.60 11.86 1.49
N ASN A 121 10.91 11.71 1.73
CA ASN A 121 11.45 10.63 2.57
C ASN A 121 10.94 10.72 4.02
N MET A 122 10.81 11.92 4.57
CA MET A 122 10.26 12.10 5.92
C MET A 122 8.77 11.72 5.99
N TYR A 123 8.00 12.10 4.97
CA TYR A 123 6.60 11.71 4.86
C TYR A 123 6.47 10.19 4.75
N LEU A 124 7.26 9.57 3.87
CA LEU A 124 7.25 8.13 3.63
C LEU A 124 7.65 7.36 4.90
N CYS A 125 8.72 7.78 5.58
CA CYS A 125 9.22 7.16 6.80
C CYS A 125 8.17 7.22 7.92
N LYS A 126 7.63 8.41 8.20
CA LYS A 126 6.61 8.57 9.23
C LYS A 126 5.36 7.71 8.98
N ASN A 127 4.87 7.67 7.74
CA ASN A 127 3.70 6.86 7.40
C ASN A 127 3.99 5.36 7.43
N LEU A 128 5.19 4.92 7.00
CA LEU A 128 5.60 3.52 7.10
C LEU A 128 5.72 3.06 8.54
N ILE A 129 6.38 3.83 9.41
CA ILE A 129 6.48 3.52 10.84
C ILE A 129 5.09 3.46 11.47
N GLY A 130 4.21 4.43 11.16
CA GLY A 130 2.82 4.43 11.63
C GLY A 130 2.05 3.18 11.21
N LEU A 131 2.14 2.81 9.93
CA LEU A 131 1.49 1.62 9.37
C LEU A 131 2.01 0.32 10.01
N LEU A 132 3.32 0.19 10.15
CA LEU A 132 3.95 -1.00 10.73
C LEU A 132 3.67 -1.11 12.24
N ASN A 133 3.65 0.02 12.95
CA ASN A 133 3.28 0.05 14.36
C ASN A 133 1.80 -0.32 14.59
N ALA A 134 0.90 0.10 13.69
CA ALA A 134 -0.50 -0.31 13.75
C ALA A 134 -0.70 -1.82 13.50
N ASN A 135 0.25 -2.46 12.81
CA ASN A 135 0.16 -3.87 12.38
C ASN A 135 1.32 -4.73 12.91
N ARG A 136 1.79 -4.48 14.15
CA ARG A 136 2.96 -5.16 14.73
C ARG A 136 2.88 -6.68 14.72
N ASP A 137 1.76 -7.25 15.16
CA ASP A 137 1.60 -8.72 15.20
C ASP A 137 1.68 -9.36 13.81
N TRP A 138 1.21 -8.65 12.78
CA TRP A 138 1.33 -9.09 11.40
C TRP A 138 2.78 -8.96 10.91
N LEU A 139 3.46 -7.86 11.22
CA LEU A 139 4.86 -7.65 10.86
C LEU A 139 5.75 -8.75 11.45
N LEU A 140 5.64 -9.01 12.76
CA LEU A 140 6.48 -9.97 13.48
C LEU A 140 6.31 -11.42 12.98
N LYS A 141 5.18 -11.76 12.37
CA LYS A 141 5.00 -13.07 11.71
C LYS A 141 5.78 -13.19 10.39
N ASN A 142 6.13 -12.06 9.79
CA ASN A 142 6.84 -11.98 8.51
C ASN A 142 8.33 -11.65 8.76
N HIS A 143 9.13 -12.67 9.12
CA HIS A 143 10.55 -12.49 9.46
C HIS A 143 11.35 -11.77 8.37
N GLY A 144 11.18 -12.16 7.10
CA GLY A 144 11.89 -11.52 5.98
C GLY A 144 11.56 -10.03 5.84
N LEU A 145 10.27 -9.67 5.94
CA LEU A 145 9.84 -8.28 5.91
C LEU A 145 10.38 -7.48 7.11
N THR A 146 10.37 -8.09 8.29
CA THR A 146 10.88 -7.48 9.52
C THR A 146 12.36 -7.12 9.38
N CYS A 147 13.18 -8.04 8.88
CA CYS A 147 14.60 -7.78 8.60
C CYS A 147 14.80 -6.63 7.60
N ILE A 148 14.02 -6.61 6.51
CA ILE A 148 14.09 -5.55 5.49
C ILE A 148 13.71 -4.20 6.10
N ALA A 149 12.64 -4.15 6.89
CA ALA A 149 12.20 -2.91 7.54
C ALA A 149 13.26 -2.33 8.46
N VAL A 150 13.84 -3.16 9.35
CA VAL A 150 14.92 -2.74 10.25
C VAL A 150 16.12 -2.23 9.46
N TYR A 151 16.56 -2.97 8.43
CA TYR A 151 17.67 -2.55 7.58
C TYR A 151 17.40 -1.19 6.91
N CYS A 152 16.22 -1.01 6.31
CA CYS A 152 15.87 0.23 5.62
C CYS A 152 15.85 1.44 6.57
N PHE A 153 15.25 1.32 7.75
CA PHE A 153 15.24 2.43 8.71
C PHE A 153 16.63 2.70 9.31
N MET A 154 17.40 1.66 9.65
CA MET A 154 18.78 1.87 10.13
C MET A 154 19.66 2.57 9.09
N ARG A 155 19.52 2.20 7.81
CA ARG A 155 20.23 2.89 6.72
C ARG A 155 19.74 4.32 6.55
N SER A 156 18.42 4.56 6.62
CA SER A 156 17.86 5.92 6.49
C SER A 156 18.33 6.86 7.60
N ILE A 157 18.59 6.36 8.80
CA ILE A 157 19.11 7.17 9.92
C ILE A 157 20.43 7.86 9.53
N GLU A 158 21.29 7.19 8.76
CA GLU A 158 22.59 7.73 8.34
C GLU A 158 22.48 8.95 7.41
N ASP A 159 21.37 9.09 6.68
CA ASP A 159 21.18 10.19 5.74
C ASP A 159 20.72 11.49 6.43
N TYR A 160 20.22 11.41 7.66
CA TYR A 160 19.73 12.58 8.40
C TYR A 160 20.89 13.34 9.06
N THR A 161 21.28 14.46 8.45
CA THR A 161 22.34 15.34 8.95
C THR A 161 21.76 16.69 9.38
N GLY A 162 21.37 16.81 10.65
CA GLY A 162 20.88 18.08 11.19
C GLY A 162 19.87 17.91 12.33
N PRO A 163 19.77 18.89 13.24
CA PRO A 163 18.87 18.82 14.38
C PRO A 163 17.38 18.81 14.00
N GLU A 164 17.03 19.33 12.82
CA GLU A 164 15.66 19.31 12.28
C GLU A 164 15.10 17.89 12.05
N TYR A 165 15.99 16.90 11.92
CA TYR A 165 15.62 15.50 11.70
C TYR A 165 15.59 14.68 13.00
N HIS A 166 15.94 15.25 14.16
CA HIS A 166 15.91 14.52 15.43
C HIS A 166 14.58 13.80 15.69
N PRO A 167 13.39 14.41 15.46
CA PRO A 167 12.12 13.73 15.73
C PRO A 167 11.88 12.48 14.85
N ILE A 168 12.34 12.49 13.60
CA ILE A 168 12.16 11.33 12.71
C ILE A 168 13.16 10.22 13.04
N VAL A 169 14.40 10.59 13.35
CA VAL A 169 15.44 9.67 13.80
C VAL A 169 15.05 8.98 15.10
N GLU A 170 14.48 9.70 16.07
CA GLU A 170 13.97 9.11 17.32
C GLU A 170 12.88 8.06 17.03
N MET A 171 11.93 8.36 16.14
CA MET A 171 10.88 7.40 15.76
C MET A 171 11.46 6.13 15.11
N GLU A 172 12.47 6.26 14.26
CA GLU A 172 13.15 5.12 13.62
C GLU A 172 13.94 4.29 14.63
N ILE A 173 14.68 4.94 15.54
CA ILE A 173 15.42 4.27 16.61
C ILE A 173 14.48 3.49 17.53
N ASP A 174 13.37 4.10 17.94
CA ASP A 174 12.37 3.46 18.78
C ASP A 174 11.74 2.23 18.10
N PHE A 175 11.42 2.37 16.81
CA PHE A 175 10.90 1.26 16.01
C PHE A 175 11.91 0.11 15.90
N CYS A 176 13.15 0.40 15.47
CA CYS A 176 14.20 -0.60 15.32
C CYS A 176 14.56 -1.27 16.65
N SER A 177 14.69 -0.49 17.73
CA SER A 177 14.99 -1.01 19.07
C SER A 177 13.89 -1.95 19.56
N PHE A 178 12.61 -1.57 19.35
CA PHE A 178 11.49 -2.43 19.70
C PHE A 178 11.56 -3.79 18.98
N ILE A 179 11.80 -3.79 17.66
CA ILE A 179 11.89 -5.02 16.89
C ILE A 179 13.10 -5.87 17.32
N LEU A 180 14.28 -5.25 17.45
CA LEU A 180 15.51 -5.94 17.84
C LEU A 180 15.42 -6.60 19.22
N LEU A 181 14.71 -5.99 20.17
CA LEU A 181 14.57 -6.53 21.53
C LEU A 181 13.49 -7.62 21.66
N ASN A 182 12.48 -7.62 20.80
CA ASN A 182 11.31 -8.50 20.95
C ASN A 182 11.26 -9.65 19.93
N HIS A 183 12.11 -9.61 18.89
CA HIS A 183 12.01 -10.53 17.76
C HIS A 183 13.30 -11.27 17.41
N PHE A 184 14.44 -10.75 17.86
CA PHE A 184 15.75 -11.38 17.75
C PHE A 184 16.25 -11.80 19.13
#